data_AF-A0A7S4AT77-F1
#
_entry.id   AF-A0A7S4AT77-F1
#
_cell.length_a   1.000
_cell.length_b   1.000
_cell.length_c   1.000
_cell.angle_alpha   90.00
_cell.angle_beta   90.00
_cell.angle_gamma   90.00
#
_symmetry.space_group_name_H-M   'P 1'
#
loop_
_entity.id
_entity.type
_entity.pdbx_description
1 polymer ?
#
loop_
_entity_poly.entity_id
_entity_poly.type
_entity_poly.pdbx_seq_one_letter_code
_entity_poly.pdbx_strand_id
1 'polypeptide(L)'
;MSVSDWISSYKVGKVESLEETGGKGTKALKICKVDVGVTGDDDGDDIIQVVTSAPNVRLGTRLAVAPIGSFMLDDSGGDEPILVKKTTVGGHLSQGIFCDSRMLGWEGGSVGITAQMDESLALGSPPPGTKPRPKGMNKNTTADELAESSNVEGLFKKKLTKEEKKKLAEERKKARKAKKASKEDDG
;
A
#
# COMPACT_ATOMS: atom_id res chain seq x y z
N MET A 1 26.46 2.20 2.35
CA MET A 1 25.47 1.24 2.88
C MET A 1 24.41 1.10 1.82
N SER A 2 24.11 -0.14 1.42
CA SER A 2 23.07 -0.42 0.43
C SER A 2 21.70 -0.39 1.12
N VAL A 3 20.62 -0.14 0.38
CA VAL A 3 19.24 -0.19 0.90
C VAL A 3 18.96 -1.56 1.54
N SER A 4 19.54 -2.62 0.98
CA SER A 4 19.46 -3.98 1.51
C SER A 4 20.03 -4.13 2.93
N ASP A 5 21.01 -3.31 3.33
CA ASP A 5 21.58 -3.37 4.67
C ASP A 5 20.59 -2.85 5.73
N TRP A 6 19.76 -1.87 5.37
CA TRP A 6 18.79 -1.25 6.28
C TRP A 6 17.52 -2.08 6.47
N ILE A 7 17.11 -2.81 5.44
CA ILE A 7 15.93 -3.68 5.47
C ILE A 7 16.02 -4.73 6.58
N SER A 8 17.23 -5.17 6.93
CA SER A 8 17.46 -6.11 8.03
C SER A 8 17.06 -5.57 9.41
N SER A 9 17.03 -4.24 9.58
CA SER A 9 16.58 -3.58 10.81
C SER A 9 15.06 -3.37 10.86
N TYR A 10 14.38 -3.52 9.72
CA TYR A 10 12.94 -3.37 9.65
C TYR A 10 12.25 -4.63 10.11
N LYS A 11 11.01 -4.48 10.57
CA LYS A 11 10.21 -5.57 11.10
C LYS A 11 8.86 -5.61 10.42
N VAL A 12 8.34 -6.80 10.18
CA VAL A 12 6.94 -7.00 9.79
C VAL A 12 6.09 -6.85 11.05
N GLY A 13 5.22 -5.84 11.05
CA GLY A 13 4.31 -5.56 12.17
C GLY A 13 2.84 -5.66 11.78
N LYS A 14 1.99 -6.06 12.72
CA LYS A 14 0.54 -6.15 12.56
C LYS A 14 -0.16 -5.04 13.33
N VAL A 15 -1.09 -4.34 12.68
CA VAL A 15 -1.88 -3.30 13.34
C VAL A 15 -2.94 -3.96 14.24
N GLU A 16 -2.82 -3.80 15.55
CA GLU A 16 -3.79 -4.30 16.52
C GLU A 16 -4.89 -3.29 16.84
N SER A 17 -4.53 -2.01 16.92
CA SER A 17 -5.47 -0.92 17.16
C SER A 17 -5.20 0.25 16.22
N LEU A 18 -6.27 0.94 15.84
CA LEU A 18 -6.23 2.08 14.93
C LEU A 18 -7.23 3.13 15.40
N GLU A 19 -6.72 4.32 15.73
CA GLU A 19 -7.50 5.50 16.07
C GLU A 19 -7.24 6.57 15.02
N GLU A 20 -8.30 7.18 14.47
CA GLU A 20 -8.16 8.25 13.49
C GLU A 20 -8.31 9.60 14.20
N THR A 21 -7.33 10.48 14.03
CA THR A 21 -7.35 11.85 14.54
C THR A 21 -7.31 12.82 13.36
N GLY A 22 -8.31 13.70 13.27
CA GLY A 22 -8.45 14.63 12.15
C GLY A 22 -9.57 15.63 12.39
N GLY A 23 -9.27 16.91 12.18
CA GLY A 23 -10.23 18.00 12.32
C GLY A 23 -10.50 18.69 10.98
N LYS A 24 -11.47 19.62 10.95
CA LYS A 24 -11.70 20.50 9.79
C LYS A 24 -10.43 21.30 9.50
N GLY A 25 -9.70 20.94 8.43
CA GLY A 25 -8.54 21.68 7.92
C GLY A 25 -7.16 21.02 8.11
N THR A 26 -7.07 19.85 8.76
CA THR A 26 -5.80 19.12 8.92
C THR A 26 -5.83 17.75 8.22
N LYS A 27 -4.66 17.26 7.78
CA LYS A 27 -4.53 15.93 7.17
C LYS A 27 -4.90 14.88 8.22
N ALA A 28 -5.86 14.00 7.91
CA ALA A 28 -6.25 12.92 8.81
C ALA A 28 -5.05 12.02 9.11
N LEU A 29 -4.72 11.89 10.39
CA LEU A 29 -3.67 11.01 10.88
C LEU A 29 -4.30 9.79 11.55
N LYS A 30 -3.59 8.68 11.50
CA LYS A 30 -3.98 7.42 12.13
C LYS A 30 -2.93 7.05 13.14
N ILE A 31 -3.36 6.88 14.37
CA ILE A 31 -2.55 6.43 15.50
C ILE A 31 -2.74 4.92 15.54
N CYS A 32 -1.69 4.18 15.20
CA CYS A 32 -1.74 2.73 15.12
C CYS A 32 -0.91 2.12 16.25
N LYS A 33 -1.46 1.14 16.95
CA LYS A 33 -0.67 0.23 17.79
C LYS A 33 -0.29 -0.97 16.95
N VAL A 34 1.01 -1.21 16.82
CA VAL A 34 1.55 -2.21 15.91
C VAL A 34 2.34 -3.22 16.73
N ASP A 35 1.89 -4.47 16.65
CA ASP A 35 2.62 -5.62 17.16
C ASP A 35 3.74 -5.96 16.18
N VAL A 36 4.99 -5.67 16.58
CA VAL A 36 6.20 -5.96 15.81
C VAL A 36 6.78 -7.33 16.16
N GLY A 37 6.16 -8.10 17.05
CA GLY A 37 6.57 -9.46 17.43
C GLY A 37 7.92 -9.55 18.15
N VAL A 38 8.03 -10.54 19.04
CA VAL A 38 9.28 -10.88 19.73
C VAL A 38 10.28 -11.43 18.72
N THR A 39 11.22 -10.60 18.27
CA THR A 39 12.44 -11.07 17.62
C THR A 39 13.39 -11.49 18.73
N GLY A 40 13.72 -12.80 18.79
CA GLY A 40 14.52 -13.41 19.86
C GLY A 40 15.63 -12.50 20.40
N ASP A 41 15.67 -12.44 21.73
CA ASP A 41 16.71 -11.85 22.59
C ASP A 41 16.70 -10.33 22.85
N ASP A 42 15.72 -9.56 22.35
CA ASP A 42 15.59 -8.13 22.67
C ASP A 42 14.39 -7.89 23.62
N ASP A 43 14.64 -7.42 24.85
CA ASP A 43 13.65 -6.98 25.88
C ASP A 43 12.83 -5.74 25.46
N GLY A 44 12.55 -5.58 24.16
CA GLY A 44 11.77 -4.49 23.61
C GLY A 44 10.27 -4.78 23.65
N ASP A 45 9.46 -3.75 23.91
CA ASP A 45 8.00 -3.84 23.82
C ASP A 45 7.56 -4.40 22.46
N ASP A 46 6.76 -5.47 22.50
CA ASP A 46 6.17 -6.11 21.32
C ASP A 46 5.24 -5.18 20.55
N ILE A 47 4.68 -4.18 21.25
CA ILE A 47 3.71 -3.25 20.70
C ILE A 47 4.28 -1.84 20.71
N ILE A 48 4.39 -1.24 19.53
CA ILE A 48 4.82 0.15 19.37
C ILE A 48 3.71 1.03 18.81
N GLN A 49 3.74 2.32 19.16
CA GLN A 49 2.83 3.31 18.57
C GLN A 49 3.44 3.94 17.32
N VAL A 50 2.73 3.87 16.20
CA VAL A 50 3.14 4.48 14.92
C VAL A 50 2.03 5.37 14.40
N VAL A 51 2.36 6.63 14.11
CA VAL A 51 1.42 7.61 13.55
C VAL A 51 1.63 7.72 12.05
N THR A 52 0.57 7.63 11.26
CA THR A 52 0.66 7.64 9.80
C THR A 52 -0.51 8.36 9.13
N SER A 53 -0.26 8.93 7.95
CA SER A 53 -1.31 9.46 7.07
C SER A 53 -1.66 8.53 5.91
N ALA A 54 -1.06 7.33 5.87
CA ALA A 54 -1.19 6.41 4.75
C ALA A 54 -2.66 5.92 4.61
N PRO A 55 -3.24 6.01 3.40
CA PRO A 55 -4.65 5.70 3.18
C PRO A 55 -4.94 4.21 3.21
N ASN A 56 -3.94 3.33 3.13
CA ASN A 56 -4.09 1.88 3.05
C ASN A 56 -3.85 1.15 4.39
N VAL A 57 -3.49 1.87 5.45
CA VAL A 57 -3.32 1.28 6.80
C VAL A 57 -4.68 0.99 7.41
N ARG A 58 -4.91 -0.27 7.80
CA ARG A 58 -6.15 -0.80 8.37
C ARG A 58 -5.82 -1.73 9.53
N LEU A 59 -6.79 -1.91 10.41
CA LEU A 59 -6.71 -2.86 11.51
C LEU A 59 -6.50 -4.29 10.98
N GLY A 60 -5.64 -5.06 11.64
CA GLY A 60 -5.29 -6.43 11.28
C GLY A 60 -4.32 -6.59 10.11
N THR A 61 -3.98 -5.52 9.40
CA THR A 61 -3.06 -5.60 8.24
C THR A 61 -1.61 -5.73 8.71
N ARG A 62 -0.83 -6.57 8.01
CA ARG A 62 0.63 -6.68 8.21
C ARG A 62 1.37 -5.71 7.29
N LEU A 63 2.30 -4.96 7.85
CA LEU A 63 2.98 -3.85 7.19
C LEU A 63 4.47 -3.88 7.55
N ALA A 64 5.32 -3.34 6.68
CA ALA A 64 6.72 -3.10 7.03
C ALA A 64 6.85 -1.87 7.93
N VAL A 65 7.59 -2.02 9.02
CA VAL A 65 7.80 -1.00 10.04
C VAL A 65 9.30 -0.86 10.30
N ALA A 66 9.80 0.38 10.27
CA ALA A 66 11.13 0.71 10.74
C ALA A 66 11.03 1.20 12.20
N PRO A 67 11.46 0.41 13.20
CA PRO A 67 11.48 0.85 14.60
C PRO A 67 12.57 1.89 14.87
N ILE A 68 12.55 2.51 16.05
CA ILE A 68 13.61 3.43 16.52
C ILE A 68 14.99 2.77 16.38
N GLY A 69 15.97 3.53 15.89
CA GLY A 69 17.33 3.04 15.66
C GLY A 69 17.58 2.51 14.25
N SER A 70 16.52 2.29 13.46
CA SER A 70 16.63 1.88 12.06
C SER A 70 17.02 3.05 11.16
N PHE A 71 17.63 2.77 10.02
CA PHE A 71 17.94 3.76 8.99
C PHE A 71 16.96 3.64 7.80
N MET A 72 16.54 4.76 7.21
CA MET A 72 15.60 4.79 6.10
C MET A 72 15.97 5.84 5.07
N LEU A 73 15.63 5.60 3.80
CA LEU A 73 15.68 6.62 2.75
C LEU A 73 14.50 7.57 2.85
N ASP A 74 14.77 8.85 2.65
CA ASP A 74 13.71 9.85 2.58
C ASP A 74 12.82 9.67 1.34
N ASP A 75 11.55 10.07 1.47
CA ASP A 75 10.58 10.04 0.38
C ASP A 75 10.96 11.00 -0.77
N SER A 76 11.79 12.00 -0.47
CA SER A 76 12.25 13.04 -1.38
C SER A 76 13.39 12.57 -2.28
N GLY A 77 13.92 11.37 -2.06
CA GLY A 77 14.99 10.81 -2.88
C GLY A 77 16.38 11.36 -2.57
N GLY A 78 16.59 11.84 -1.36
CA GLY A 78 17.94 12.12 -0.87
C GLY A 78 18.74 10.83 -0.76
N ASP A 79 20.02 10.89 -1.11
CA ASP A 79 20.96 9.76 -1.01
C ASP A 79 21.41 9.48 0.44
N GLU A 80 21.02 10.34 1.39
CA GLU A 80 21.42 10.22 2.80
C GLU A 80 20.38 9.46 3.64
N PRO A 81 20.80 8.42 4.40
CA PRO A 81 19.90 7.71 5.28
C PRO A 81 19.52 8.54 6.51
N ILE A 82 18.25 8.52 6.85
CA ILE A 82 17.68 9.16 8.05
C ILE A 82 17.56 8.10 9.15
N LEU A 83 18.10 8.41 10.33
CA LEU A 83 17.91 7.60 11.53
C LEU A 83 16.50 7.80 12.09
N VAL A 84 15.74 6.73 12.24
CA VAL A 84 14.42 6.72 12.86
C VAL A 84 14.58 6.99 14.35
N LYS A 85 14.07 8.14 14.79
CA LYS A 85 14.04 8.56 16.20
C LYS A 85 12.59 8.68 16.68
N LYS A 86 12.43 8.59 18.00
CA LYS A 86 11.15 8.88 18.66
C LYS A 86 10.77 10.34 18.40
N THR A 87 9.61 10.57 17.81
CA THR A 87 9.15 11.92 17.44
C THR A 87 7.65 12.09 17.69
N THR A 88 7.17 13.33 17.70
CA THR A 88 5.75 13.67 17.88
C THR A 88 5.17 14.12 16.55
N VAL A 89 4.16 13.41 16.06
CA VAL A 89 3.45 13.71 14.80
C VAL A 89 2.02 14.09 15.12
N GLY A 90 1.64 15.33 14.82
CA GLY A 90 0.28 15.83 15.08
C GLY A 90 -0.15 15.78 16.55
N GLY A 91 0.80 15.94 17.48
CA GLY A 91 0.55 15.86 18.93
C GLY A 91 0.59 14.44 19.52
N HIS A 92 0.78 13.41 18.70
CA HIS A 92 0.87 12.02 19.14
C HIS A 92 2.28 11.46 18.97
N LEU A 93 2.66 10.60 19.91
CA LEU A 93 3.97 9.96 19.90
C LEU A 93 4.07 8.92 18.77
N SER A 94 5.17 8.92 18.02
CA SER A 94 5.51 7.89 17.04
C SER A 94 6.87 7.30 17.38
N GLN A 95 6.91 5.98 17.56
CA GLN A 95 8.09 5.17 17.88
C GLN A 95 8.58 4.36 16.67
N GLY A 96 8.19 4.78 15.48
CA GLY A 96 8.58 4.16 14.23
C GLY A 96 7.93 4.85 13.06
N ILE A 97 8.21 4.32 11.88
CA ILE A 97 7.63 4.76 10.63
C ILE A 97 7.23 3.54 9.79
N PHE A 98 6.09 3.64 9.12
CA PHE A 98 5.67 2.65 8.14
C PHE A 98 6.41 2.86 6.84
N CYS A 99 7.01 1.80 6.30
CA CYS A 99 7.80 1.89 5.07
C CYS A 99 6.90 1.75 3.84
N ASP A 100 7.15 2.56 2.81
CA ASP A 100 6.60 2.34 1.48
C ASP A 100 7.54 1.48 0.61
N SER A 101 7.15 1.22 -0.64
CA SER A 101 7.97 0.41 -1.55
C SER A 101 9.33 1.05 -1.85
N ARG A 102 9.43 2.39 -1.90
CA ARG A 102 10.67 3.10 -2.22
C ARG A 102 11.66 3.00 -1.05
N MET A 103 11.16 3.15 0.16
CA MET A 103 11.92 2.99 1.40
C MET A 103 12.47 1.56 1.57
N LEU A 104 11.76 0.56 1.04
CA LEU A 104 12.22 -0.84 0.98
C LEU A 104 13.15 -1.14 -0.21
N GLY A 105 13.47 -0.15 -1.04
CA GLY A 105 14.25 -0.39 -2.27
C GLY A 105 13.54 -1.28 -3.30
N TRP A 106 12.22 -1.44 -3.17
CA TRP A 106 11.44 -2.24 -4.12
C TRP A 106 11.20 -1.46 -5.40
N GLU A 107 11.41 -2.13 -6.53
CA GLU A 107 11.01 -1.58 -7.83
C GLU A 107 9.49 -1.57 -7.98
N GLY A 108 8.95 -0.41 -8.33
CA GLY A 108 7.52 -0.22 -8.57
C GLY A 108 6.70 -0.09 -7.28
N GLY A 109 6.06 1.07 -7.12
CA GLY A 109 5.19 1.35 -5.98
C GLY A 109 4.71 2.80 -6.02
N SER A 110 3.88 3.17 -5.05
CA SER A 110 3.40 4.53 -4.88
C SER A 110 3.96 5.11 -3.59
N VAL A 111 4.51 6.33 -3.68
CA VAL A 111 5.01 7.07 -2.51
C VAL A 111 3.85 7.31 -1.54
N GLY A 112 4.11 7.10 -0.24
CA GLY A 112 3.11 7.29 0.82
C GLY A 112 2.06 6.18 0.93
N ILE A 113 2.21 5.08 0.20
CA ILE A 113 1.44 3.85 0.38
C ILE A 113 2.30 2.83 1.11
N THR A 114 1.89 2.46 2.33
CA THR A 114 2.65 1.52 3.14
C THR A 114 2.72 0.14 2.48
N ALA A 115 3.89 -0.48 2.48
CA ALA A 115 4.10 -1.80 1.94
C ALA A 115 3.39 -2.86 2.80
N GLN A 116 2.44 -3.56 2.18
CA GLN A 116 1.71 -4.67 2.81
C GLN A 116 2.50 -5.98 2.71
N MET A 117 2.45 -6.76 3.78
CA MET A 117 3.18 -8.01 3.94
C MET A 117 2.21 -9.19 3.92
N ASP A 118 2.68 -10.33 3.42
CA ASP A 118 1.91 -11.58 3.41
C ASP A 118 1.69 -12.08 4.85
N GLU A 119 0.54 -12.71 5.09
CA GLU A 119 0.23 -13.37 6.35
C GLU A 119 1.11 -14.60 6.60
N SER A 120 1.81 -15.10 5.58
CA SER A 120 2.82 -16.14 5.76
C SER A 120 4.10 -15.65 6.47
N LEU A 121 4.38 -14.35 6.49
CA LEU A 121 5.59 -13.79 7.12
C LEU A 121 5.37 -13.60 8.62
N ALA A 122 6.26 -14.16 9.45
CA ALA A 122 6.19 -14.02 10.89
C ALA A 122 6.32 -12.54 11.31
N LEU A 123 5.62 -12.15 12.39
CA LEU A 123 5.83 -10.83 12.99
C LEU A 123 7.28 -10.73 13.50
N GLY A 124 7.87 -9.55 13.36
CA GLY A 124 9.25 -9.29 13.74
C GLY A 124 10.28 -9.72 12.70
N SER A 125 9.93 -10.60 11.76
CA SER A 125 10.84 -10.94 10.67
C SER A 125 11.13 -9.72 9.78
N PRO A 126 12.32 -9.64 9.17
CA PRO A 126 12.62 -8.57 8.23
C PRO A 126 11.78 -8.71 6.96
N PRO A 127 11.34 -7.58 6.35
CA PRO A 127 10.63 -7.63 5.08
C PRO A 127 11.54 -8.15 3.96
N PRO A 128 10.98 -8.78 2.91
CA PRO A 128 11.79 -9.31 1.82
C PRO A 128 12.47 -8.17 1.05
N GLY A 129 13.71 -8.39 0.60
CA GLY A 129 14.48 -7.40 -0.17
C GLY A 129 13.92 -7.10 -1.57
N THR A 130 12.95 -7.88 -2.04
CA THR A 130 12.25 -7.63 -3.31
C THR A 130 10.74 -7.72 -3.12
N LYS A 131 10.01 -6.95 -3.91
CA LYS A 131 8.54 -6.95 -3.86
C LYS A 131 7.99 -8.34 -4.15
N PRO A 132 7.19 -8.93 -3.24
CA PRO A 132 6.58 -10.22 -3.50
C PRO A 132 5.67 -10.10 -4.72
N ARG A 133 5.96 -10.86 -5.77
CA ARG A 133 5.06 -10.98 -6.93
C ARG A 133 3.78 -11.68 -6.46
N PRO A 134 2.59 -11.19 -6.84
CA PRO A 134 1.35 -11.89 -6.54
C PRO A 134 1.40 -13.31 -7.11
N LYS A 135 1.08 -14.31 -6.29
CA LYS A 135 0.94 -15.72 -6.71
C LYS A 135 -0.21 -15.83 -7.71
N GLY A 136 0.12 -15.64 -8.98
CA GLY A 136 -0.77 -15.81 -10.14
C GLY A 136 -0.01 -15.88 -11.47
N MET A 137 1.33 -15.91 -11.45
CA MET A 137 2.16 -16.08 -12.63
C MET A 137 3.01 -17.33 -12.43
N ASN A 138 2.68 -18.37 -13.19
CA ASN A 138 3.32 -19.68 -13.13
C ASN A 138 4.82 -19.56 -13.45
N LYS A 139 5.65 -20.19 -12.62
CA LYS A 139 7.07 -20.44 -12.89
C LYS A 139 7.17 -21.38 -14.09
N ASN A 140 7.52 -20.82 -15.24
CA ASN A 140 8.51 -21.40 -16.13
C ASN A 140 9.15 -20.21 -16.82
N THR A 141 10.33 -19.79 -16.35
CA THR A 141 11.50 -19.44 -17.17
C THR A 141 12.60 -19.06 -16.19
N THR A 142 13.64 -19.86 -16.24
CA THR A 142 14.92 -19.72 -15.55
C THR A 142 15.56 -18.38 -15.90
N ALA A 143 16.31 -17.82 -14.96
CA ALA A 143 17.17 -16.68 -15.19
C ALA A 143 18.26 -17.03 -16.22
N ASP A 144 18.04 -16.71 -17.49
CA ASP A 144 19.04 -16.41 -18.53
C ASP A 144 18.31 -16.31 -19.88
N GLU A 145 17.90 -15.11 -20.27
CA GLU A 145 18.00 -14.60 -21.65
C GLU A 145 17.42 -13.18 -21.71
N LEU A 146 18.36 -12.24 -21.80
CA LEU A 146 18.12 -10.89 -22.28
C LEU A 146 18.11 -10.96 -23.82
N ALA A 147 17.12 -10.32 -24.45
CA ALA A 147 17.12 -9.72 -25.80
C ALA A 147 15.92 -10.11 -26.68
N GLU A 148 15.35 -9.05 -27.28
CA GLU A 148 14.47 -8.98 -28.47
C GLU A 148 13.39 -10.06 -28.67
N SER A 149 12.11 -9.75 -28.87
CA SER A 149 11.61 -8.63 -29.66
C SER A 149 10.09 -8.58 -29.69
N SER A 150 9.61 -7.34 -29.76
CA SER A 150 8.44 -6.89 -30.53
C SER A 150 7.02 -7.28 -30.09
N ASN A 151 6.31 -6.20 -29.79
CA ASN A 151 4.91 -5.95 -30.14
C ASN A 151 3.84 -6.24 -29.08
N VAL A 152 3.69 -5.30 -28.13
CA VAL A 152 2.37 -5.01 -27.58
C VAL A 152 2.08 -3.52 -27.76
N GLU A 153 1.39 -3.29 -28.86
CA GLU A 153 0.84 -2.03 -29.34
C GLU A 153 -0.08 -1.38 -28.29
N GLY A 154 0.30 -0.17 -27.84
CA GLY A 154 -0.57 0.93 -27.43
C GLY A 154 -1.81 0.62 -26.55
N LEU A 155 -1.62 0.49 -25.24
CA LEU A 155 -2.74 0.45 -24.27
C LEU A 155 -3.37 1.84 -23.96
N PHE A 156 -2.97 2.91 -24.65
CA PHE A 156 -3.54 4.25 -24.48
C PHE A 156 -4.09 4.80 -25.80
N LYS A 157 -5.36 4.48 -26.10
CA LYS A 157 -6.38 5.38 -26.70
C LYS A 157 -7.65 4.58 -27.07
N LYS A 158 -8.40 4.09 -26.08
CA LYS A 158 -9.82 3.78 -26.29
C LYS A 158 -10.66 5.04 -26.05
N LYS A 159 -10.57 6.00 -26.97
CA LYS A 159 -11.59 7.06 -27.11
C LYS A 159 -12.87 6.36 -27.56
N LEU A 160 -13.87 6.30 -26.68
CA LEU A 160 -15.23 5.95 -27.07
C LEU A 160 -15.68 6.87 -28.22
N THR A 161 -16.07 6.29 -29.35
CA THR A 161 -16.71 7.00 -30.45
C THR A 161 -18.16 7.37 -30.09
N LYS A 162 -18.57 8.53 -30.60
CA LYS A 162 -19.83 9.25 -30.28
C LYS A 162 -21.12 8.47 -30.59
N GLU A 163 -21.03 7.35 -31.31
CA GLU A 163 -22.17 6.54 -31.74
C GLU A 163 -22.63 5.49 -30.72
N GLU A 164 -21.74 4.93 -29.88
CA GLU A 164 -22.15 3.96 -28.86
C GLU A 164 -22.89 4.61 -27.68
N LYS A 165 -22.54 5.86 -27.33
CA LYS A 165 -23.29 6.66 -26.34
C LYS A 165 -24.71 7.03 -26.80
N LYS A 166 -24.95 7.12 -28.11
CA LYS A 166 -26.28 7.47 -28.65
C LYS A 166 -27.21 6.25 -28.65
N LYS A 167 -26.69 5.05 -28.95
CA LYS A 167 -27.46 3.81 -28.89
C LYS A 167 -27.92 3.46 -27.46
N LEU A 168 -27.04 3.62 -26.45
CA LEU A 168 -27.39 3.35 -25.06
C LEU A 168 -28.46 4.32 -24.50
N ALA A 169 -28.51 5.57 -25.00
CA ALA A 169 -29.50 6.56 -24.57
C ALA A 169 -30.89 6.33 -25.20
N GLU A 170 -30.95 5.81 -26.43
CA GLU A 170 -32.21 5.53 -27.12
C GLU A 170 -32.89 4.28 -26.58
N GLU A 171 -32.11 3.25 -26.24
CA GLU A 171 -32.61 2.02 -25.62
C GLU A 171 -33.18 2.30 -24.21
N ARG A 172 -32.52 3.16 -23.43
CA ARG A 172 -33.01 3.59 -22.11
C ARG A 172 -34.30 4.44 -22.18
N LYS A 173 -34.53 5.16 -23.29
CA LYS A 173 -35.79 5.89 -23.54
C LYS A 173 -36.92 4.96 -24.02
N LYS A 174 -36.62 3.95 -24.84
CA LYS A 174 -37.59 2.94 -25.28
C LYS A 174 -38.06 2.05 -24.12
N ALA A 175 -37.15 1.65 -23.22
CA ALA A 175 -37.50 0.91 -22.01
C ALA A 175 -38.38 1.73 -21.03
N ARG A 176 -38.21 3.06 -20.97
CA ARG A 176 -39.06 3.93 -20.14
C ARG A 176 -40.45 4.16 -20.72
N LYS A 177 -40.62 4.15 -22.05
CA LYS A 177 -41.95 4.25 -22.69
C LYS A 177 -42.72 2.92 -22.59
N ALA A 178 -42.05 1.78 -22.72
CA ALA A 178 -42.67 0.47 -22.53
C ALA A 178 -43.20 0.29 -21.09
N LYS A 179 -42.44 0.72 -20.07
CA LYS A 179 -42.90 0.67 -18.66
C LYS A 179 -44.02 1.65 -18.31
N LYS A 180 -44.27 2.68 -19.13
CA LYS A 180 -45.37 3.63 -18.90
C LYS A 180 -46.68 3.18 -19.54
N ALA A 181 -46.62 2.44 -20.65
CA ALA A 181 -47.80 1.87 -21.30
C ALA A 181 -48.38 0.65 -20.57
N SER A 182 -47.57 -0.09 -19.80
CA SER A 182 -48.05 -1.22 -18.98
C SER A 182 -48.55 -0.82 -17.59
N LYS A 183 -48.82 0.48 -17.34
CA LYS A 183 -49.42 0.98 -16.09
C LYS A 183 -50.74 1.73 -16.32
N GLU A 184 -51.28 1.73 -17.54
CA GLU A 184 -52.57 2.34 -17.89
C GLU A 184 -53.59 1.32 -18.45
N ASP A 185 -53.33 0.02 -18.31
CA ASP A 185 -54.29 -1.06 -18.64
C ASP A 185 -54.26 -2.12 -17.52
N ASP A 186 -54.62 -1.69 -16.31
CA ASP A 186 -55.12 -2.52 -15.21
C ASP A 186 -55.94 -1.56 -14.33
N GLY A 187 -57.18 -1.36 -14.77
CA GLY A 187 -58.24 -0.80 -13.95
C GLY A 187 -58.74 -1.81 -12.93
#